data_AF-A0A3N5ZH33-F1
#
_entry.id   AF-A0A3N5ZH33-F1
#
_cell.length_a   1.000
_cell.length_b   1.000
_cell.length_c   1.000
_cell.angle_alpha   90.00
_cell.angle_beta   90.00
_cell.angle_gamma   90.00
#
_symmetry.space_group_name_H-M   'P 1'
#
loop_
_entity.id
_entity.type
_entity.pdbx_description
1 polymer ?
#
loop_
_entity_poly.entity_id
_entity_poly.type
_entity_poly.pdbx_seq_one_letter_code
_entity_poly.pdbx_strand_id
1 'polypeptide(L)'
;MAATGEERMVSELKACRDSLGEIRNELSSSLAQFQQRVTGLRDSLNEAQQNYRSLQTQLDQLQQSSTDLEIQVQAARTLDGRLEQVDGTLQRVEATPVLPVERPPIQGVDPVLLKDTLRTLTAATTQEEILDAFLELASRKADRAILFASKNGSYIPWRSRGFSSDALDSVVVDDPTDPIMTVAGSRQLIYREQAPAEARPSLGQAGDLPHSFAAIPLVFDEFVPVIFYADSTHSLDVDYLEILSYLAVLVLKNNALQQLAGGEQTPAEAEPPVQRMVATPAPVEPFVAAPEPVFEETPPVEEPTIPEVAIPEVEIPEVAITEDWEIPESMKEGSKPAPAAAAFVETPKPEPVKEVSPPPPPSPPQAEPQAAAEPVPSISSEDQEKYGNEAKRFARLLVSEIKLYNEDEVYNGRQSGDLYSRLKRDIDRSREMYEKRVHPGIARTADYFHEELVRILAREDAKLMGPGYPGPLVRK
;
A
#
# COMPACT_ATOMS: atom_id res chain seq x y z
N MET A 1 97.59 -55.89 -9.97
CA MET A 1 96.74 -54.91 -9.25
C MET A 1 96.88 -53.57 -9.94
N ALA A 2 95.89 -53.16 -10.74
CA ALA A 2 95.73 -51.79 -11.25
C ALA A 2 94.38 -51.73 -11.98
N ALA A 3 93.32 -51.26 -11.30
CA ALA A 3 92.11 -50.82 -11.99
C ALA A 3 92.43 -49.47 -12.64
N THR A 4 92.06 -49.29 -13.91
CA THR A 4 92.44 -48.13 -14.72
C THR A 4 91.62 -46.89 -14.32
N GLY A 5 92.21 -45.70 -14.47
CA GLY A 5 91.59 -44.45 -14.01
C GLY A 5 90.23 -44.10 -14.66
N GLU A 6 89.93 -44.70 -15.83
CA GLU A 6 88.63 -44.57 -16.50
C GLU A 6 87.48 -45.19 -15.70
N GLU A 7 87.63 -46.40 -15.16
CA GLU A 7 86.56 -47.05 -14.38
C GLU A 7 86.20 -46.24 -13.14
N ARG A 8 87.19 -45.57 -12.53
CA ARG A 8 87.00 -44.72 -11.37
C ARG A 8 86.25 -43.43 -11.72
N MET A 9 86.60 -42.75 -12.82
CA MET A 9 85.84 -41.58 -13.30
C MET A 9 84.41 -41.94 -13.69
N VAL A 10 84.18 -43.09 -14.33
CA VAL A 10 82.82 -43.54 -14.70
C VAL A 10 81.99 -43.84 -13.45
N SER A 11 82.59 -44.42 -12.41
CA SER A 11 81.94 -44.62 -11.11
C SER A 11 81.58 -43.30 -10.41
N GLU A 12 82.50 -42.33 -10.38
CA GLU A 12 82.29 -41.01 -9.78
C GLU A 12 81.23 -40.19 -10.55
N LEU A 13 81.23 -40.23 -11.89
CA LEU A 13 80.18 -39.62 -12.72
C LEU A 13 78.82 -40.28 -12.52
N LYS A 14 78.77 -41.59 -12.26
CA LYS A 14 77.53 -42.30 -11.95
C LYS A 14 77.00 -41.87 -10.57
N ALA A 15 77.84 -41.88 -9.54
CA ALA A 15 77.48 -41.41 -8.20
C ALA A 15 77.00 -39.94 -8.19
N CYS A 16 77.66 -39.07 -8.96
CA CYS A 16 77.24 -37.67 -9.13
C CYS A 16 75.87 -37.54 -9.82
N ARG A 17 75.60 -38.36 -10.86
CA ARG A 17 74.29 -38.42 -11.52
C ARG A 17 73.19 -38.93 -10.60
N ASP A 18 73.48 -39.96 -9.83
CA ASP A 18 72.52 -40.58 -8.91
C ASP A 18 72.17 -39.58 -7.77
N SER A 19 73.18 -38.90 -7.19
CA SER A 19 72.99 -37.82 -6.21
C SER A 19 72.22 -36.61 -6.76
N LEU A 20 72.49 -36.18 -8.00
CA LEU A 20 71.68 -35.16 -8.68
C LEU A 20 70.22 -35.62 -8.90
N GLY A 21 70.01 -36.92 -9.11
CA GLY A 21 68.68 -37.53 -9.18
C GLY A 21 67.94 -37.46 -7.85
N GLU A 22 68.61 -37.80 -6.74
CA GLU A 22 68.10 -37.71 -5.37
C GLU A 22 67.71 -36.26 -5.03
N ILE A 23 68.63 -35.30 -5.20
CA ILE A 23 68.39 -33.87 -4.93
C ILE A 23 67.20 -33.34 -5.73
N ARG A 24 67.08 -33.71 -7.02
CA ARG A 24 65.93 -33.30 -7.85
C ARG A 24 64.61 -33.87 -7.35
N ASN A 25 64.62 -35.11 -6.86
CA ASN A 25 63.42 -35.77 -6.34
C ASN A 25 63.01 -35.16 -4.98
N GLU A 26 63.97 -34.86 -4.08
CA GLU A 26 63.72 -34.12 -2.84
C GLU A 26 63.17 -32.72 -3.12
N LEU A 27 63.76 -31.98 -4.05
CA LEU A 27 63.30 -30.63 -4.42
C LEU A 27 61.87 -30.66 -4.97
N SER A 28 61.54 -31.68 -5.75
CA SER A 28 60.20 -31.88 -6.32
C SER A 28 59.16 -32.26 -5.23
N SER A 29 59.55 -33.10 -4.27
CA SER A 29 58.71 -33.43 -3.09
C SER A 29 58.48 -32.20 -2.21
N SER A 30 59.53 -31.42 -1.94
CA SER A 30 59.46 -30.17 -1.17
C SER A 30 58.58 -29.12 -1.87
N LEU A 31 58.70 -28.99 -3.20
CA LEU A 31 57.83 -28.10 -4.00
C LEU A 31 56.36 -28.53 -3.95
N ALA A 32 56.07 -29.83 -4.06
CA ALA A 32 54.71 -30.36 -3.95
C ALA A 32 54.11 -30.12 -2.55
N GLN A 33 54.87 -30.36 -1.48
CA GLN A 33 54.46 -30.05 -0.10
C GLN A 33 54.22 -28.54 0.10
N PHE A 34 55.06 -27.69 -0.48
CA PHE A 34 54.89 -26.24 -0.44
C PHE A 34 53.62 -25.81 -1.17
N GLN A 35 53.37 -26.34 -2.37
CA GLN A 35 52.14 -26.07 -3.13
C GLN A 35 50.90 -26.50 -2.34
N GLN A 36 50.91 -27.69 -1.72
CA GLN A 36 49.80 -28.18 -0.88
C GLN A 36 49.55 -27.30 0.36
N ARG A 37 50.60 -26.74 0.98
CA ARG A 37 50.44 -25.77 2.08
C ARG A 37 49.86 -24.45 1.59
N VAL A 38 50.27 -23.97 0.41
CA VAL A 38 49.75 -22.73 -0.18
C VAL A 38 48.28 -22.87 -0.58
N THR A 39 47.84 -24.02 -1.09
CA THR A 39 46.41 -24.27 -1.34
C THR A 39 45.64 -24.34 -0.03
N GLY A 40 46.09 -25.12 0.95
CA GLY A 40 45.42 -25.19 2.26
C GLY A 40 45.28 -23.83 2.95
N LEU A 41 46.31 -22.98 2.89
CA LEU A 41 46.23 -21.60 3.41
C LEU A 41 45.22 -20.73 2.64
N ARG A 42 45.07 -20.91 1.32
CA ARG A 42 44.07 -20.20 0.52
C ARG A 42 42.65 -20.66 0.87
N ASP A 43 42.46 -21.95 1.07
CA ASP A 43 41.17 -22.53 1.41
C ASP A 43 40.73 -22.07 2.82
N SER A 44 41.64 -22.12 3.80
CA SER A 44 41.40 -21.55 5.15
C SER A 44 41.13 -20.04 5.13
N LEU A 45 41.76 -19.28 4.22
CA LEU A 45 41.48 -17.84 4.07
C LEU A 45 40.08 -17.59 3.50
N ASN A 46 39.66 -18.38 2.51
CA ASN A 46 38.31 -18.30 1.94
C ASN A 46 37.25 -18.65 3.00
N GLU A 47 37.46 -19.70 3.78
CA GLU A 47 36.58 -20.11 4.88
C GLU A 47 36.49 -19.01 5.96
N ALA A 48 37.63 -18.45 6.39
CA ALA A 48 37.65 -17.32 7.33
C ALA A 48 36.91 -16.08 6.79
N GLN A 49 37.00 -15.81 5.48
CA GLN A 49 36.25 -14.73 4.84
C GLN A 49 34.74 -15.00 4.75
N GLN A 50 34.33 -16.25 4.54
CA GLN A 50 32.92 -16.65 4.58
C GLN A 50 32.35 -16.51 5.99
N ASN A 51 33.07 -17.01 7.00
CA ASN A 51 32.69 -16.88 8.42
C ASN A 51 32.63 -15.42 8.87
N TYR A 52 33.51 -14.54 8.38
CA TYR A 52 33.41 -13.11 8.66
C TYR A 52 32.15 -12.49 8.06
N ARG A 53 31.79 -12.84 6.82
CA ARG A 53 30.57 -12.35 6.15
C ARG A 53 29.29 -12.81 6.86
N SER A 54 29.20 -14.10 7.25
CA SER A 54 28.03 -14.59 7.99
C SER A 54 27.90 -13.91 9.35
N LEU A 55 29.02 -13.66 10.05
CA LEU A 55 29.02 -12.90 11.31
C LEU A 55 28.56 -11.44 11.12
N GLN A 56 28.92 -10.79 10.00
CA GLN A 56 28.39 -9.46 9.66
C GLN A 56 26.88 -9.49 9.44
N THR A 57 26.36 -10.44 8.64
CA THR A 57 24.91 -10.58 8.42
C THR A 57 24.14 -10.84 9.73
N GLN A 58 24.69 -11.66 10.63
CA GLN A 58 24.10 -11.88 11.96
C GLN A 58 24.10 -10.60 12.83
N LEU A 59 25.15 -9.78 12.73
CA LEU A 59 25.21 -8.51 13.46
C LEU A 59 24.19 -7.50 12.92
N ASP A 60 24.05 -7.41 11.60
CA ASP A 60 23.07 -6.53 10.95
C ASP A 60 21.63 -6.96 11.31
N GLN A 61 21.33 -8.27 11.30
CA GLN A 61 20.04 -8.82 11.74
C GLN A 61 19.75 -8.52 13.22
N LEU A 62 20.74 -8.66 14.11
CA LEU A 62 20.58 -8.32 15.53
C LEU A 62 20.31 -6.83 15.71
N GLN A 63 20.98 -5.96 14.95
CA GLN A 63 20.72 -4.52 14.98
C GLN A 63 19.30 -4.17 14.52
N GLN A 64 18.82 -4.76 13.42
CA GLN A 64 17.44 -4.61 12.96
C GLN A 64 16.43 -5.06 14.02
N SER A 65 16.64 -6.24 14.61
CA SER A 65 15.76 -6.75 15.68
C SER A 65 15.72 -5.82 16.90
N SER A 66 16.84 -5.16 17.23
CA SER A 66 16.91 -4.20 18.32
C SER A 66 16.14 -2.91 18.00
N THR A 67 16.24 -2.39 16.77
CA THR A 67 15.47 -1.20 16.37
C THR A 67 13.98 -1.47 16.34
N ASP A 68 13.56 -2.63 15.88
CA ASP A 68 12.14 -3.03 15.87
C ASP A 68 11.59 -3.16 17.30
N LEU A 69 12.37 -3.74 18.22
CA LEU A 69 12.00 -3.85 19.62
C LEU A 69 11.90 -2.48 20.31
N GLU A 70 12.80 -1.55 19.98
CA GLU A 70 12.73 -0.16 20.46
C GLU A 70 11.47 0.57 19.95
N ILE A 71 11.10 0.39 18.68
CA ILE A 71 9.87 0.92 18.10
C ILE A 71 8.64 0.35 18.84
N GLN A 72 8.60 -0.96 19.08
CA GLN A 72 7.49 -1.61 19.80
C GLN A 72 7.37 -1.11 21.26
N VAL A 73 8.50 -0.99 21.98
CA VAL A 73 8.53 -0.45 23.35
C VAL A 73 8.07 1.02 23.37
N GLN A 74 8.44 1.82 22.37
CA GLN A 74 8.01 3.21 22.29
C GLN A 74 6.50 3.30 21.97
N ALA A 75 5.98 2.46 21.07
CA ALA A 75 4.54 2.37 20.80
C ALA A 75 3.76 2.00 22.07
N ALA A 76 4.21 0.99 22.82
CA ALA A 76 3.60 0.60 24.09
C ALA A 76 3.57 1.77 25.10
N ARG A 77 4.67 2.50 25.26
CA ARG A 77 4.73 3.71 26.12
C ARG A 77 3.76 4.81 25.68
N THR A 78 3.57 5.02 24.38
CA THR A 78 2.59 6.01 23.89
C THR A 78 1.14 5.59 24.15
N LEU A 79 0.84 4.29 24.15
CA LEU A 79 -0.48 3.77 24.53
C LEU A 79 -0.73 3.95 26.03
N ASP A 80 0.28 3.67 26.86
CA ASP A 80 0.21 3.82 28.33
C ASP A 80 -0.08 5.29 28.72
N GLY A 81 0.66 6.24 28.14
CA GLY A 81 0.42 7.67 28.37
C GLY A 81 -0.94 8.17 27.84
N ARG A 82 -1.52 7.52 26.82
CA ARG A 82 -2.91 7.78 26.40
C ARG A 82 -3.92 7.20 27.38
N LEU A 83 -3.62 6.06 28.01
CA LEU A 83 -4.45 5.45 29.04
C LEU A 83 -4.51 6.34 30.29
N GLU A 84 -3.37 6.86 30.75
CA GLU A 84 -3.29 7.84 31.84
C GLU A 84 -4.06 9.13 31.52
N GLN A 85 -4.03 9.62 30.27
CA GLN A 85 -4.85 10.75 29.85
C GLN A 85 -6.35 10.45 29.93
N VAL A 86 -6.79 9.26 29.51
CA VAL A 86 -8.19 8.83 29.62
C VAL A 86 -8.62 8.73 31.09
N ASP A 87 -7.84 8.09 31.95
CA ASP A 87 -8.13 7.98 33.39
C ASP A 87 -8.18 9.36 34.06
N GLY A 88 -7.21 10.24 33.75
CA GLY A 88 -7.20 11.62 34.21
C GLY A 88 -8.37 12.48 33.68
N THR A 89 -9.02 12.10 32.57
CA THR A 89 -10.28 12.72 32.13
C THR A 89 -11.50 12.15 32.87
N LEU A 90 -11.56 10.83 33.08
CA LEU A 90 -12.59 10.16 33.87
C LEU A 90 -12.65 10.73 35.29
N GLN A 91 -11.50 10.83 35.97
CA GLN A 91 -11.42 11.31 37.34
C GLN A 91 -11.85 12.79 37.48
N ARG A 92 -11.66 13.62 36.44
CA ARG A 92 -12.20 15.00 36.38
C ARG A 92 -13.70 15.04 36.14
N VAL A 93 -14.24 14.12 35.33
CA VAL A 93 -15.68 13.97 35.10
C VAL A 93 -16.38 13.52 36.39
N GLU A 94 -15.78 12.59 37.14
CA GLU A 94 -16.30 12.09 38.43
C GLU A 94 -16.19 13.13 39.57
N ALA A 95 -15.11 13.91 39.62
CA ALA A 95 -14.91 14.94 40.65
C ALA A 95 -15.77 16.21 40.44
N THR A 96 -16.47 16.33 39.31
CA THR A 96 -17.35 17.48 39.04
C THR A 96 -18.73 17.23 39.67
N PRO A 97 -19.20 18.05 40.63
CA PRO A 97 -20.46 17.80 41.31
C PRO A 97 -21.64 17.88 40.33
N VAL A 98 -22.29 16.74 40.11
CA VAL A 98 -23.45 16.61 39.23
C VAL A 98 -24.68 17.24 39.90
N LEU A 99 -24.92 18.52 39.59
CA LEU A 99 -26.29 19.03 39.60
C LEU A 99 -27.12 18.21 38.59
N PRO A 100 -28.38 17.87 38.89
CA PRO A 100 -29.23 17.11 37.98
C PRO A 100 -29.64 17.97 36.79
N VAL A 101 -28.73 18.09 35.83
CA VAL A 101 -29.04 18.48 34.47
C VAL A 101 -29.55 17.23 33.77
N GLU A 102 -30.82 17.22 33.40
CA GLU A 102 -31.33 16.29 32.40
C GLU A 102 -30.53 16.55 31.11
N ARG A 103 -29.49 15.73 30.89
CA ARG A 103 -28.74 15.77 29.64
C ARG A 103 -29.69 15.21 28.59
N PRO A 104 -30.09 15.98 27.56
CA PRO A 104 -30.74 15.36 26.42
C PRO A 104 -29.79 14.29 25.86
N PRO A 105 -30.31 13.18 25.29
CA PRO A 105 -29.47 12.22 24.60
C PRO A 105 -28.65 12.94 23.51
N ILE A 106 -27.53 12.35 23.12
CA ILE A 106 -26.78 12.81 21.94
C ILE A 106 -27.76 12.82 20.77
N GLN A 107 -28.18 14.00 20.33
CA GLN A 107 -29.18 14.13 19.28
C GLN A 107 -28.53 13.76 17.94
N GLY A 108 -29.10 12.76 17.25
CA GLY A 108 -28.64 12.31 15.93
C GLY A 108 -28.55 10.80 15.81
N VAL A 109 -27.82 10.13 16.72
CA VAL A 109 -27.48 8.70 16.56
C VAL A 109 -28.05 7.85 17.70
N ASP A 110 -29.09 7.08 17.40
CA ASP A 110 -29.60 6.05 18.30
C ASP A 110 -28.66 4.82 18.30
N PRO A 111 -28.03 4.47 19.44
CA PRO A 111 -27.10 3.34 19.52
C PRO A 111 -27.81 1.98 19.34
N VAL A 112 -29.11 1.89 19.57
CA VAL A 112 -29.90 0.67 19.29
C VAL A 112 -30.06 0.50 17.78
N LEU A 113 -30.46 1.56 17.08
CA LEU A 113 -30.55 1.59 15.63
C LEU A 113 -29.20 1.28 14.95
N LEU A 114 -28.10 1.84 15.45
CA LEU A 114 -26.75 1.57 14.93
C LEU A 114 -26.35 0.09 15.12
N LYS A 115 -26.69 -0.50 16.27
CA LYS A 115 -26.42 -1.91 16.57
C LYS A 115 -27.25 -2.85 15.69
N ASP A 116 -28.53 -2.55 15.47
CA ASP A 116 -29.40 -3.33 14.58
C ASP A 116 -28.94 -3.19 13.11
N THR A 117 -28.54 -1.99 12.68
CA THR A 117 -27.92 -1.71 11.38
C THR A 117 -26.68 -2.58 11.15
N LEU A 118 -25.73 -2.56 12.09
CA LEU A 118 -24.51 -3.36 11.99
C LEU A 118 -24.85 -4.86 11.93
N ARG A 119 -25.73 -5.36 12.81
CA ARG A 119 -26.16 -6.77 12.81
C ARG A 119 -26.75 -7.17 11.46
N THR A 120 -27.59 -6.32 10.85
CA THR A 120 -28.21 -6.57 9.55
C THR A 120 -27.17 -6.61 8.42
N LEU A 121 -26.23 -5.66 8.38
CA LEU A 121 -25.15 -5.67 7.37
C LEU A 121 -24.22 -6.87 7.52
N THR A 122 -23.80 -7.21 8.74
CA THR A 122 -22.88 -8.35 8.99
C THR A 122 -23.52 -9.73 8.85
N ALA A 123 -24.85 -9.81 8.71
CA ALA A 123 -25.56 -11.07 8.45
C ALA A 123 -25.54 -11.46 6.97
N ALA A 124 -25.23 -10.52 6.08
CA ALA A 124 -25.05 -10.78 4.66
C ALA A 124 -23.69 -11.43 4.38
N THR A 125 -23.68 -12.42 3.49
CA THR A 125 -22.54 -13.28 3.19
C THR A 125 -21.93 -13.03 1.81
N THR A 126 -22.67 -12.36 0.92
CA THR A 126 -22.20 -11.95 -0.41
C THR A 126 -22.24 -10.44 -0.59
N GLN A 127 -21.43 -9.90 -1.51
CA GLN A 127 -21.45 -8.48 -1.87
C GLN A 127 -22.84 -7.97 -2.27
N GLU A 128 -23.61 -8.76 -3.00
CA GLU A 128 -24.97 -8.39 -3.42
C GLU A 128 -25.92 -8.30 -2.22
N GLU A 129 -25.89 -9.30 -1.32
CA GLU A 129 -26.68 -9.28 -0.07
C GLU A 129 -26.32 -8.06 0.80
N ILE A 130 -25.04 -7.70 0.91
CA ILE A 130 -24.59 -6.53 1.69
C ILE A 130 -25.14 -5.24 1.09
N LEU A 131 -25.09 -5.09 -0.24
CA LEU A 131 -25.58 -3.89 -0.93
C LEU A 131 -27.12 -3.78 -0.91
N ASP A 132 -27.86 -4.88 -1.06
CA ASP A 132 -29.31 -4.87 -0.92
C ASP A 132 -29.75 -4.62 0.54
N ALA A 133 -29.03 -5.16 1.53
CA ALA A 133 -29.27 -4.86 2.95
C ALA A 133 -28.97 -3.40 3.29
N PHE A 134 -27.88 -2.84 2.77
CA PHE A 134 -27.56 -1.40 2.87
C PHE A 134 -28.69 -0.54 2.28
N LEU A 135 -29.13 -0.84 1.06
CA LEU A 135 -30.16 -0.07 0.37
C LEU A 135 -31.53 -0.15 1.07
N GLU A 136 -31.85 -1.29 1.70
CA GLU A 136 -33.05 -1.51 2.52
C GLU A 136 -32.99 -0.85 3.91
N LEU A 137 -31.79 -0.57 4.43
CA LEU A 137 -31.60 0.23 5.65
C LEU A 137 -31.67 1.73 5.35
N ALA A 138 -31.19 2.14 4.17
CA ALA A 138 -31.20 3.52 3.71
C ALA A 138 -32.61 4.00 3.29
N SER A 139 -33.40 3.15 2.63
CA SER A 139 -34.79 3.43 2.23
C SER A 139 -35.76 3.68 3.39
N ARG A 140 -35.34 3.47 4.64
CA ARG A 140 -36.10 3.80 5.86
C ARG A 140 -35.92 5.25 6.30
N LYS A 141 -35.00 5.98 5.66
CA LYS A 141 -34.56 7.35 6.00
C LYS A 141 -34.56 8.30 4.80
N ALA A 142 -34.95 7.81 3.62
CA ALA A 142 -35.10 8.55 2.37
C ALA A 142 -36.35 8.02 1.65
N ASP A 143 -37.06 8.87 0.90
CA ASP A 143 -38.26 8.43 0.17
C ASP A 143 -37.88 7.55 -1.03
N ARG A 144 -36.73 7.85 -1.65
CA ARG A 144 -36.17 7.07 -2.76
C ARG A 144 -34.66 6.96 -2.65
N ALA A 145 -34.10 5.90 -3.21
CA ALA A 145 -32.68 5.58 -3.16
C ALA A 145 -32.19 4.81 -4.39
N ILE A 146 -30.94 5.02 -4.79
CA ILE A 146 -30.28 4.35 -5.92
C ILE A 146 -28.84 3.99 -5.52
N LEU A 147 -28.39 2.80 -5.91
CA LEU A 147 -26.98 2.44 -6.02
C LEU A 147 -26.56 2.59 -7.48
N PHE A 148 -25.66 3.53 -7.74
CA PHE A 148 -24.99 3.70 -9.03
C PHE A 148 -23.73 2.86 -9.07
N ALA A 149 -23.55 2.06 -10.11
CA ALA A 149 -22.32 1.31 -10.37
C ALA A 149 -21.47 2.01 -11.44
N SER A 150 -20.17 2.08 -11.23
CA SER A 150 -19.20 2.57 -12.22
C SER A 150 -19.06 1.58 -13.38
N LYS A 151 -19.16 2.06 -14.62
CA LYS A 151 -19.03 1.27 -15.85
C LYS A 151 -18.44 2.13 -16.97
N ASN A 152 -17.26 1.75 -17.45
CA ASN A 152 -16.55 2.44 -18.55
C ASN A 152 -16.30 3.95 -18.33
N GLY A 153 -16.16 4.39 -17.07
CA GLY A 153 -15.97 5.81 -16.72
C GLY A 153 -17.26 6.62 -16.56
N SER A 154 -18.42 6.01 -16.78
CA SER A 154 -19.75 6.56 -16.47
C SER A 154 -20.37 5.82 -15.28
N TYR A 155 -21.45 6.35 -14.71
CA TYR A 155 -22.25 5.67 -13.69
C TYR A 155 -23.64 5.32 -14.22
N ILE A 156 -24.11 4.10 -13.91
CA ILE A 156 -25.46 3.63 -14.24
C ILE A 156 -26.21 3.17 -12.98
N PRO A 157 -27.53 3.38 -12.87
CA PRO A 157 -28.31 2.77 -11.80
C PRO A 157 -28.23 1.25 -11.87
N TRP A 158 -27.96 0.60 -10.74
CA TRP A 158 -27.88 -0.87 -10.64
C TRP A 158 -28.98 -1.47 -9.75
N ARG A 159 -29.24 -0.84 -8.60
CA ARG A 159 -30.33 -1.19 -7.67
C ARG A 159 -31.01 0.09 -7.19
N SER A 160 -32.32 0.04 -6.95
CA SER A 160 -33.06 1.19 -6.43
C SER A 160 -34.20 0.78 -5.48
N ARG A 161 -34.72 1.76 -4.75
CA ARG A 161 -35.95 1.70 -3.93
C ARG A 161 -36.69 3.03 -4.11
N GLY A 162 -38.02 3.01 -4.16
CA GLY A 162 -38.84 4.22 -4.41
C GLY A 162 -38.80 4.75 -5.85
N PHE A 163 -38.00 4.16 -6.74
CA PHE A 163 -37.95 4.44 -8.17
C PHE A 163 -38.57 3.30 -8.99
N SER A 164 -39.26 3.63 -10.08
CA SER A 164 -39.72 2.64 -11.08
C SER A 164 -38.54 2.19 -11.94
N SER A 165 -38.31 0.88 -12.09
CA SER A 165 -37.19 0.32 -12.86
C SER A 165 -37.15 0.87 -14.30
N ASP A 166 -38.27 0.81 -15.02
CA ASP A 166 -38.43 1.29 -16.40
C ASP A 166 -38.00 2.75 -16.61
N ALA A 167 -38.01 3.58 -15.56
CA ALA A 167 -37.63 4.99 -15.64
C ALA A 167 -36.12 5.24 -15.43
N LEU A 168 -35.39 4.22 -14.95
CA LEU A 168 -33.94 4.24 -14.74
C LEU A 168 -33.16 3.52 -15.85
N ASP A 169 -33.82 2.64 -16.64
CA ASP A 169 -33.19 1.86 -17.74
C ASP A 169 -32.42 2.72 -18.77
N SER A 170 -32.83 3.97 -18.98
CA SER A 170 -32.17 4.91 -19.91
C SER A 170 -31.20 5.88 -19.24
N VAL A 171 -30.96 5.76 -17.93
CA VAL A 171 -30.11 6.69 -17.18
C VAL A 171 -28.66 6.24 -17.26
N VAL A 172 -27.84 7.08 -17.89
CA VAL A 172 -26.37 6.98 -17.88
C VAL A 172 -25.86 8.35 -17.46
N VAL A 173 -24.98 8.39 -16.48
CA VAL A 173 -24.42 9.61 -15.93
C VAL A 173 -22.94 9.68 -16.26
N ASP A 174 -22.60 10.58 -17.20
CA ASP A 174 -21.26 10.76 -17.76
C ASP A 174 -20.80 12.23 -17.79
N ASP A 175 -21.72 13.20 -17.68
CA ASP A 175 -21.43 14.62 -17.59
C ASP A 175 -20.58 14.95 -16.35
N PRO A 176 -19.34 15.49 -16.49
CA PRO A 176 -18.48 15.86 -15.37
C PRO A 176 -19.07 16.90 -14.40
N THR A 177 -20.12 17.62 -14.80
CA THR A 177 -20.83 18.60 -13.97
C THR A 177 -21.98 18.00 -13.16
N ASP A 178 -22.39 16.75 -13.45
CA ASP A 178 -23.42 16.06 -12.68
C ASP A 178 -22.93 15.83 -11.23
N PRO A 179 -23.79 15.99 -10.20
CA PRO A 179 -23.40 15.72 -8.83
C PRO A 179 -22.85 14.30 -8.59
N ILE A 180 -23.30 13.27 -9.32
CA ILE A 180 -22.76 11.91 -9.21
C ILE A 180 -21.31 11.84 -9.71
N MET A 181 -21.01 12.45 -10.86
CA MET A 181 -19.62 12.55 -11.37
C MET A 181 -18.75 13.43 -10.48
N THR A 182 -19.33 14.49 -9.91
CA THR A 182 -18.63 15.36 -8.95
C THR A 182 -18.28 14.59 -7.65
N VAL A 183 -19.18 13.74 -7.15
CA VAL A 183 -18.91 12.83 -6.02
C VAL A 183 -17.82 11.82 -6.38
N ALA A 184 -17.86 11.22 -7.58
CA ALA A 184 -16.84 10.28 -8.05
C ALA A 184 -15.43 10.89 -8.04
N GLY A 185 -15.28 12.11 -8.56
CA GLY A 185 -13.99 12.79 -8.67
C GLY A 185 -13.50 13.43 -7.37
N SER A 186 -14.41 13.93 -6.52
CA SER A 186 -14.05 14.56 -5.23
C SER A 186 -13.89 13.56 -4.08
N ARG A 187 -14.51 12.38 -4.18
CA ARG A 187 -14.64 11.38 -3.11
C ARG A 187 -15.26 11.94 -1.82
N GLN A 188 -16.04 13.02 -1.92
CA GLN A 188 -16.76 13.65 -0.82
C GLN A 188 -18.27 13.55 -1.04
N LEU A 189 -19.03 13.54 0.05
CA LEU A 189 -20.49 13.58 -0.03
C LEU A 189 -20.98 14.92 -0.61
N ILE A 190 -22.05 14.86 -1.41
CA ILE A 190 -22.80 16.05 -1.83
C ILE A 190 -24.22 15.95 -1.28
N TYR A 191 -24.52 16.81 -0.33
CA TYR A 191 -25.88 17.04 0.18
C TYR A 191 -26.39 18.41 -0.28
N ARG A 192 -27.65 18.50 -0.71
CA ARG A 192 -28.32 19.76 -1.06
C ARG A 192 -29.80 19.73 -0.63
N GLU A 193 -30.23 20.79 0.03
CA GLU A 193 -31.65 21.13 0.17
C GLU A 193 -32.07 22.12 -0.92
N GLN A 194 -33.31 21.99 -1.40
CA GLN A 194 -34.02 22.89 -2.30
C GLN A 194 -33.22 23.26 -3.57
N ALA A 195 -32.37 22.34 -4.05
CA ALA A 195 -31.47 22.57 -5.16
C ALA A 195 -32.21 23.02 -6.45
N PRO A 196 -31.68 23.96 -7.24
CA PRO A 196 -32.21 24.23 -8.57
C PRO A 196 -32.07 22.99 -9.47
N ALA A 197 -32.86 22.90 -10.55
CA ALA A 197 -32.89 21.72 -11.42
C ALA A 197 -31.50 21.36 -12.00
N GLU A 198 -30.70 22.37 -12.34
CA GLU A 198 -29.34 22.27 -12.88
C GLU A 198 -28.31 21.67 -11.90
N ALA A 199 -28.60 21.68 -10.59
CA ALA A 199 -27.69 21.20 -9.55
C ALA A 199 -28.11 19.82 -8.98
N ARG A 200 -28.95 19.07 -9.71
CA ARG A 200 -29.47 17.75 -9.33
C ARG A 200 -28.91 16.68 -10.28
N PRO A 201 -28.80 15.41 -9.84
CA PRO A 201 -28.43 14.31 -10.72
C PRO A 201 -29.40 14.10 -11.90
N SER A 202 -28.85 13.67 -13.01
CA SER A 202 -29.53 13.45 -14.29
C SER A 202 -30.35 12.14 -14.31
N LEU A 203 -31.38 12.04 -13.46
CA LEU A 203 -32.21 10.84 -13.28
C LEU A 203 -33.27 10.60 -14.38
N GLY A 204 -33.14 11.23 -15.55
CA GLY A 204 -34.08 11.07 -16.67
C GLY A 204 -35.54 11.42 -16.29
N GLN A 205 -36.46 10.46 -16.47
CA GLN A 205 -37.88 10.60 -16.12
C GLN A 205 -38.23 9.98 -14.75
N ALA A 206 -37.24 9.64 -13.91
CA ALA A 206 -37.45 8.83 -12.70
C ALA A 206 -38.19 9.52 -11.52
N GLY A 207 -38.91 10.60 -11.78
CA GLY A 207 -40.03 11.07 -10.95
C GLY A 207 -39.90 12.51 -10.46
N ASP A 208 -40.67 12.82 -9.41
CA ASP A 208 -40.86 14.19 -8.94
C ASP A 208 -39.60 14.84 -8.37
N LEU A 209 -39.62 16.18 -8.33
CA LEU A 209 -38.55 17.02 -7.81
C LEU A 209 -38.41 16.87 -6.28
N PRO A 210 -37.35 16.26 -5.74
CA PRO A 210 -37.17 16.15 -4.28
C PRO A 210 -36.94 17.51 -3.61
N HIS A 211 -37.19 17.55 -2.30
CA HIS A 211 -36.84 18.65 -1.41
C HIS A 211 -35.36 18.64 -1.04
N SER A 212 -34.80 17.46 -0.72
CA SER A 212 -33.38 17.31 -0.48
C SER A 212 -32.85 16.02 -1.10
N PHE A 213 -31.55 16.01 -1.43
CA PHE A 213 -30.86 14.82 -1.90
C PHE A 213 -29.44 14.73 -1.32
N ALA A 214 -28.95 13.51 -1.18
CA ALA A 214 -27.58 13.19 -0.84
C ALA A 214 -26.99 12.21 -1.89
N ALA A 215 -25.75 12.45 -2.27
CA ALA A 215 -24.92 11.52 -3.04
C ALA A 215 -23.64 11.25 -2.26
N ILE A 216 -23.37 9.98 -1.94
CA ILE A 216 -22.32 9.53 -1.02
C ILE A 216 -21.46 8.47 -1.72
N PRO A 217 -20.13 8.66 -1.81
CA PRO A 217 -19.25 7.70 -2.46
C PRO A 217 -18.96 6.52 -1.52
N LEU A 218 -19.08 5.29 -2.03
CA LEU A 218 -18.53 4.12 -1.34
C LEU A 218 -17.08 3.98 -1.80
N VAL A 219 -16.15 4.56 -1.04
CA VAL A 219 -14.73 4.69 -1.40
C VAL A 219 -13.95 3.42 -1.06
N PHE A 220 -13.32 2.84 -2.06
CA PHE A 220 -12.37 1.72 -1.94
C PHE A 220 -10.98 2.25 -2.30
N ASP A 221 -10.30 2.76 -1.28
CA ASP A 221 -8.96 3.35 -1.36
C ASP A 221 -8.94 4.57 -2.30
N GLU A 222 -8.41 4.46 -3.51
CA GLU A 222 -8.46 5.55 -4.51
C GLU A 222 -9.64 5.44 -5.49
N PHE A 223 -10.43 4.37 -5.42
CA PHE A 223 -11.52 4.09 -6.36
C PHE A 223 -12.91 4.30 -5.75
N VAL A 224 -13.89 4.64 -6.59
CA VAL A 224 -15.31 4.73 -6.21
C VAL A 224 -16.10 3.79 -7.12
N PRO A 225 -16.19 2.48 -6.81
CA PRO A 225 -16.93 1.53 -7.65
C PRO A 225 -18.45 1.75 -7.57
N VAL A 226 -18.94 2.30 -6.45
CA VAL A 226 -20.37 2.51 -6.18
C VAL A 226 -20.60 3.91 -5.60
N ILE A 227 -21.64 4.60 -6.08
CA ILE A 227 -22.16 5.82 -5.46
C ILE A 227 -23.57 5.56 -4.98
N PHE A 228 -23.81 5.82 -3.70
CA PHE A 228 -25.15 5.80 -3.12
C PHE A 228 -25.82 7.17 -3.33
N TYR A 229 -27.04 7.15 -3.83
CA TYR A 229 -27.90 8.31 -3.96
C TYR A 229 -29.17 8.10 -3.13
N ALA A 230 -29.60 9.14 -2.42
CA ALA A 230 -30.88 9.18 -1.70
C ALA A 230 -31.55 10.53 -1.93
N ASP A 231 -32.88 10.53 -2.03
CA ASP A 231 -33.67 11.75 -2.03
C ASP A 231 -34.95 11.65 -1.20
N SER A 232 -35.50 12.82 -0.87
CA SER A 232 -36.71 12.93 -0.06
C SER A 232 -37.49 14.21 -0.36
N THR A 233 -38.80 14.14 -0.12
CA THR A 233 -39.75 15.26 -0.03
C THR A 233 -39.54 16.13 1.22
N HIS A 234 -38.67 15.71 2.14
CA HIS A 234 -38.26 16.42 3.35
C HIS A 234 -36.70 16.44 3.48
N SER A 235 -36.19 17.00 4.57
CA SER A 235 -34.75 16.98 4.89
C SER A 235 -34.29 15.56 5.22
N LEU A 236 -33.15 15.14 4.66
CA LEU A 236 -32.55 13.83 4.94
C LEU A 236 -31.74 13.83 6.25
N ASP A 237 -31.70 12.66 6.88
CA ASP A 237 -30.80 12.35 8.01
C ASP A 237 -29.41 11.98 7.44
N VAL A 238 -28.66 13.03 7.03
CA VAL A 238 -27.40 12.87 6.28
C VAL A 238 -26.33 12.13 7.09
N ASP A 239 -26.19 12.46 8.38
CA ASP A 239 -25.22 11.83 9.28
C ASP A 239 -25.46 10.32 9.37
N TYR A 240 -26.73 9.89 9.51
CA TYR A 240 -27.07 8.46 9.49
C TYR A 240 -26.72 7.80 8.16
N LEU A 241 -27.03 8.42 7.04
CA LEU A 241 -26.76 7.87 5.70
C LEU A 241 -25.26 7.75 5.42
N GLU A 242 -24.46 8.74 5.84
CA GLU A 242 -23.01 8.72 5.72
C GLU A 242 -22.37 7.63 6.60
N ILE A 243 -22.78 7.52 7.88
CA ILE A 243 -22.35 6.45 8.79
C ILE A 243 -22.74 5.07 8.21
N LEU A 244 -23.94 4.93 7.66
CA LEU A 244 -24.42 3.70 7.03
C LEU A 244 -23.55 3.34 5.81
N SER A 245 -23.16 4.31 4.98
CA SER A 245 -22.25 4.10 3.85
C SER A 245 -20.84 3.67 4.31
N TYR A 246 -20.29 4.28 5.36
CA TYR A 246 -19.01 3.84 5.93
C TYR A 246 -19.08 2.41 6.48
N LEU A 247 -20.15 2.04 7.19
CA LEU A 247 -20.35 0.67 7.66
C LEU A 247 -20.48 -0.33 6.51
N ALA A 248 -21.19 0.02 5.44
CA ALA A 248 -21.29 -0.83 4.26
C ALA A 248 -19.93 -1.05 3.59
N VAL A 249 -19.11 0.00 3.40
CA VAL A 249 -17.74 -0.13 2.87
C VAL A 249 -16.88 -1.05 3.74
N LEU A 250 -16.94 -0.92 5.06
CA LEU A 250 -16.19 -1.78 5.98
C LEU A 250 -16.60 -3.24 5.89
N VAL A 251 -17.92 -3.52 5.83
CA VAL A 251 -18.44 -4.88 5.69
C VAL A 251 -18.10 -5.48 4.31
N LEU A 252 -18.16 -4.69 3.24
CA LEU A 252 -17.75 -5.09 1.89
C LEU A 252 -16.24 -5.40 1.81
N LYS A 253 -15.37 -4.55 2.35
CA LYS A 253 -13.93 -4.80 2.43
C LYS A 253 -13.63 -6.08 3.21
N ASN A 254 -14.28 -6.28 4.36
CA ASN A 254 -14.13 -7.51 5.15
C ASN A 254 -14.63 -8.76 4.39
N ASN A 255 -15.74 -8.65 3.65
CA ASN A 255 -16.25 -9.76 2.82
C ASN A 255 -15.26 -10.14 1.70
N ALA A 256 -14.68 -9.16 1.01
CA ALA A 256 -13.65 -9.42 -0.01
C ALA A 256 -12.41 -10.11 0.58
N LEU A 257 -11.91 -9.66 1.74
CA LEU A 257 -10.80 -10.30 2.45
C LEU A 257 -11.13 -11.75 2.86
N GLN A 258 -12.37 -12.02 3.29
CA GLN A 258 -12.81 -13.38 3.62
C GLN A 258 -12.91 -14.29 2.39
N GLN A 259 -13.30 -13.77 1.22
CA GLN A 259 -13.31 -14.54 -0.02
C GLN A 259 -11.88 -14.90 -0.47
N LEU A 260 -10.92 -13.97 -0.37
CA LEU A 260 -9.50 -14.23 -0.64
C LEU A 260 -8.93 -15.30 0.32
N ALA A 261 -9.21 -15.18 1.62
CA ALA A 261 -8.78 -16.18 2.62
C ALA A 261 -9.52 -17.53 2.50
N GLY A 262 -10.69 -17.57 1.85
CA GLY A 262 -11.47 -18.78 1.62
C GLY A 262 -11.04 -19.60 0.39
N GLY A 263 -10.23 -19.02 -0.50
CA GLY A 263 -9.84 -19.63 -1.78
C GLY A 263 -9.00 -20.91 -1.68
N GLU A 264 -8.33 -21.15 -0.55
CA GLU A 264 -7.47 -22.33 -0.34
C GLU A 264 -8.14 -23.49 0.43
N GLN A 265 -9.47 -23.53 0.51
CA GLN A 265 -10.16 -24.73 1.02
C GLN A 265 -10.16 -25.86 -0.02
N THR A 266 -9.01 -26.53 -0.12
CA THR A 266 -8.93 -27.92 -0.61
C THR A 266 -9.99 -28.74 0.14
N PRO A 267 -10.80 -29.60 -0.53
CA PRO A 267 -11.86 -30.34 0.15
C PRO A 267 -11.29 -31.21 1.27
N ALA A 268 -11.49 -30.78 2.52
CA ALA A 268 -11.10 -31.55 3.68
C ALA A 268 -11.92 -32.84 3.70
N GLU A 269 -11.22 -33.97 3.52
CA GLU A 269 -11.80 -35.30 3.58
C GLU A 269 -12.50 -35.48 4.94
N ALA A 270 -13.76 -35.95 4.91
CA ALA A 270 -14.64 -35.86 6.06
C ALA A 270 -14.21 -36.81 7.19
N GLU A 271 -13.50 -36.28 8.19
CA GLU A 271 -13.29 -36.99 9.45
C GLU A 271 -14.63 -37.22 10.19
N PRO A 272 -14.86 -38.42 10.74
CA PRO A 272 -16.13 -38.75 11.38
C PRO A 272 -16.29 -38.04 12.73
N PRO A 273 -17.53 -37.76 13.17
CA PRO A 273 -17.77 -36.93 14.35
C PRO A 273 -17.35 -37.63 15.65
N VAL A 274 -16.31 -37.10 16.29
CA VAL A 274 -15.92 -37.52 17.65
C VAL A 274 -17.01 -37.10 18.64
N GLN A 275 -17.65 -38.08 19.27
CA GLN A 275 -18.74 -37.84 20.24
C GLN A 275 -18.20 -37.13 21.49
N ARG A 276 -18.71 -35.94 21.78
CA ARG A 276 -18.49 -35.24 23.06
C ARG A 276 -19.16 -36.03 24.19
N MET A 277 -18.39 -36.84 24.91
CA MET A 277 -18.80 -37.34 26.22
C MET A 277 -18.77 -36.19 27.25
N VAL A 278 -19.94 -35.89 27.81
CA VAL A 278 -20.08 -34.92 28.91
C VAL A 278 -19.59 -35.58 30.19
N ALA A 279 -18.51 -35.06 30.79
CA ALA A 279 -18.01 -35.51 32.07
C ALA A 279 -18.66 -34.71 33.22
N THR A 280 -19.52 -35.38 34.00
CA THR A 280 -20.12 -34.84 35.23
C THR A 280 -19.09 -34.89 36.37
N PRO A 281 -18.93 -33.84 37.21
CA PRO A 281 -18.00 -33.85 38.33
C PRO A 281 -18.56 -34.62 39.54
N ALA A 282 -17.69 -35.41 40.20
CA ALA A 282 -17.97 -36.22 41.39
C ALA A 282 -16.69 -36.30 42.27
N PRO A 283 -16.78 -36.57 43.60
CA PRO A 283 -16.15 -35.66 44.57
C PRO A 283 -14.76 -36.04 45.11
N VAL A 284 -14.14 -35.06 45.78
CA VAL A 284 -12.84 -35.13 46.47
C VAL A 284 -12.97 -35.73 47.88
N GLU A 285 -12.10 -36.67 48.26
CA GLU A 285 -11.89 -37.22 49.62
C GLU A 285 -10.46 -37.85 49.70
N PRO A 286 -9.84 -38.08 50.89
CA PRO A 286 -8.72 -37.23 51.29
C PRO A 286 -7.36 -37.92 51.55
N PHE A 287 -6.39 -37.07 51.91
CA PHE A 287 -4.96 -37.27 52.10
C PHE A 287 -4.55 -38.40 53.08
N VAL A 288 -3.53 -39.19 52.72
CA VAL A 288 -2.73 -40.03 53.63
C VAL A 288 -1.24 -39.89 53.28
N ALA A 289 -0.36 -39.89 54.29
CA ALA A 289 1.02 -39.42 54.20
C ALA A 289 2.06 -40.46 53.70
N ALA A 290 3.26 -39.94 53.39
CA ALA A 290 4.41 -40.62 52.77
C ALA A 290 5.05 -41.77 53.60
N PRO A 291 6.02 -42.48 52.99
CA PRO A 291 7.42 -42.11 53.28
C PRO A 291 8.34 -42.04 52.05
N GLU A 292 9.37 -41.19 52.12
CA GLU A 292 10.56 -41.26 51.26
C GLU A 292 11.37 -42.55 51.59
N PRO A 293 12.20 -43.08 50.67
CA PRO A 293 13.60 -42.63 50.66
C PRO A 293 14.38 -42.76 49.32
N VAL A 294 15.61 -42.22 49.34
CA VAL A 294 16.78 -42.48 48.46
C VAL A 294 16.83 -41.77 47.10
N PHE A 295 17.76 -40.82 47.00
CA PHE A 295 18.41 -40.41 45.76
C PHE A 295 19.36 -41.52 45.27
N GLU A 296 19.25 -41.94 44.02
CA GLU A 296 20.26 -42.76 43.34
C GLU A 296 20.52 -42.16 41.94
N GLU A 297 21.74 -41.67 41.72
CA GLU A 297 22.13 -41.01 40.47
C GLU A 297 22.26 -42.02 39.31
N THR A 298 21.64 -41.73 38.17
CA THR A 298 21.80 -42.50 36.92
C THR A 298 21.90 -41.56 35.70
N PRO A 299 22.51 -42.02 34.58
CA PRO A 299 23.32 -41.18 33.67
C PRO A 299 22.51 -40.40 32.61
N PRO A 300 23.12 -39.48 31.82
CA PRO A 300 22.39 -38.63 30.90
C PRO A 300 21.71 -39.44 29.80
N VAL A 301 20.40 -39.21 29.65
CA VAL A 301 19.60 -39.71 28.53
C VAL A 301 19.85 -38.82 27.31
N GLU A 302 20.02 -39.45 26.15
CA GLU A 302 20.21 -38.77 24.87
C GLU A 302 19.07 -37.79 24.56
N GLU A 303 19.45 -36.62 24.04
CA GLU A 303 18.54 -35.62 23.50
C GLU A 303 17.84 -36.19 22.26
N PRO A 304 16.50 -36.37 22.25
CA PRO A 304 15.82 -36.95 21.10
C PRO A 304 15.83 -35.95 19.95
N THR A 305 16.43 -36.36 18.83
CA THR A 305 16.45 -35.62 17.57
C THR A 305 15.02 -35.30 17.12
N ILE A 306 14.65 -34.02 17.19
CA ILE A 306 13.44 -33.51 16.54
C ILE A 306 13.73 -33.50 15.03
N PRO A 307 12.95 -34.21 14.18
CA PRO A 307 13.14 -34.14 12.75
C PRO A 307 12.82 -32.73 12.24
N GLU A 308 13.68 -32.23 11.36
CA GLU A 308 13.57 -30.94 10.70
C GLU A 308 12.30 -30.88 9.83
N VAL A 309 11.21 -30.37 10.41
CA VAL A 309 10.04 -29.95 9.63
C VAL A 309 10.40 -28.63 8.98
N ALA A 310 10.65 -28.67 7.68
CA ALA A 310 10.84 -27.47 6.87
C ALA A 310 9.65 -26.53 7.09
N ILE A 311 9.93 -25.35 7.65
CA ILE A 311 8.97 -24.26 7.73
C ILE A 311 8.84 -23.74 6.30
N PRO A 312 7.69 -23.87 5.61
CA PRO A 312 7.51 -23.19 4.35
C PRO A 312 7.62 -21.69 4.61
N GLU A 313 8.44 -21.02 3.80
CA GLU A 313 8.61 -19.57 3.83
C GLU A 313 7.27 -18.94 3.46
N VAL A 314 6.53 -18.47 4.47
CA VAL A 314 5.29 -17.72 4.27
C VAL A 314 5.70 -16.34 3.79
N GLU A 315 5.82 -16.21 2.47
CA GLU A 315 5.67 -14.92 1.80
C GLU A 315 4.36 -14.31 2.31
N ILE A 316 4.46 -13.20 3.05
CA ILE A 316 3.29 -12.40 3.39
C ILE A 316 2.95 -11.65 2.10
N PRO A 317 1.86 -11.97 1.38
CA PRO A 317 1.51 -11.22 0.20
C PRO A 317 1.23 -9.78 0.63
N GLU A 318 1.97 -8.85 0.05
CA GLU A 318 1.67 -7.42 0.13
C GLU A 318 0.35 -7.21 -0.62
N VAL A 319 -0.78 -7.25 0.11
CA VAL A 319 -2.13 -7.13 -0.48
C VAL A 319 -2.35 -5.68 -0.91
N ALA A 320 -1.76 -5.33 -2.03
CA ALA A 320 -2.20 -4.21 -2.83
C ALA A 320 -3.61 -4.55 -3.34
N ILE A 321 -4.62 -3.79 -2.91
CA ILE A 321 -5.96 -3.82 -3.51
C ILE A 321 -5.88 -3.02 -4.82
N THR A 322 -5.11 -3.53 -5.78
CA THR A 322 -5.02 -3.02 -7.14
C THR A 322 -6.19 -3.51 -7.95
N GLU A 323 -6.98 -2.58 -8.53
CA GLU A 323 -7.84 -2.65 -9.74
C GLU A 323 -8.84 -3.84 -9.93
N ASP A 324 -8.70 -4.94 -9.21
CA ASP A 324 -9.45 -6.20 -9.31
C ASP A 324 -10.60 -6.28 -8.29
N TRP A 325 -11.27 -5.15 -8.03
CA TRP A 325 -12.65 -5.20 -7.55
C TRP A 325 -13.52 -5.69 -8.71
N GLU A 326 -13.55 -7.01 -8.90
CA GLU A 326 -14.43 -7.65 -9.88
C GLU A 326 -15.88 -7.38 -9.51
N ILE A 327 -16.43 -6.39 -10.22
CA ILE A 327 -17.86 -6.16 -10.44
C ILE A 327 -18.57 -7.53 -10.53
N PRO A 328 -19.46 -7.89 -9.57
CA PRO A 328 -20.19 -9.15 -9.57
C PRO A 328 -20.87 -9.44 -10.91
N GLU A 329 -21.08 -10.71 -11.26
CA GLU A 329 -21.77 -11.02 -12.53
C GLU A 329 -23.17 -10.40 -12.61
N SER A 330 -23.87 -10.22 -11.47
CA SER A 330 -25.14 -9.49 -11.35
C SER A 330 -25.04 -7.97 -11.55
N MET A 331 -23.84 -7.40 -11.64
CA MET A 331 -23.55 -6.05 -12.15
C MET A 331 -23.06 -6.06 -13.62
N LYS A 332 -22.58 -7.20 -14.14
CA LYS A 332 -22.22 -7.38 -15.56
C LYS A 332 -23.48 -7.58 -16.44
N GLU A 333 -24.45 -8.38 -15.99
CA GLU A 333 -25.73 -8.63 -16.69
C GLU A 333 -26.88 -7.70 -16.24
N GLY A 334 -27.02 -6.55 -16.91
CA GLY A 334 -28.12 -5.61 -16.69
C GLY A 334 -28.69 -4.94 -17.96
N SER A 335 -28.11 -5.18 -19.13
CA SER A 335 -28.56 -4.56 -20.39
C SER A 335 -29.31 -5.57 -21.26
N LYS A 336 -30.64 -5.66 -21.07
CA LYS A 336 -31.51 -6.33 -22.05
C LYS A 336 -31.47 -5.51 -23.37
N PRO A 337 -31.16 -6.12 -24.52
CA PRO A 337 -31.05 -5.37 -25.77
C PRO A 337 -32.43 -4.86 -26.22
N ALA A 338 -32.51 -3.56 -26.50
CA ALA A 338 -33.65 -2.98 -27.21
C ALA A 338 -33.78 -3.60 -28.61
N PRO A 339 -35.00 -3.85 -29.11
CA PRO A 339 -35.19 -4.66 -30.32
C PRO A 339 -34.76 -3.93 -31.60
N ALA A 340 -34.19 -4.69 -32.53
CA ALA A 340 -33.71 -4.18 -33.81
C ALA A 340 -34.85 -3.67 -34.71
N ALA A 341 -34.67 -2.46 -35.25
CA ALA A 341 -35.33 -2.00 -36.47
C ALA A 341 -34.30 -1.96 -37.60
N ALA A 342 -34.36 -2.93 -38.50
CA ALA A 342 -33.40 -3.06 -39.60
C ALA A 342 -33.81 -2.22 -40.82
N ALA A 343 -32.87 -1.44 -41.37
CA ALA A 343 -32.91 -0.95 -42.74
C ALA A 343 -31.47 -0.81 -43.30
N PHE A 344 -31.16 -1.70 -44.24
CA PHE A 344 -29.90 -1.89 -44.96
C PHE A 344 -29.13 -0.63 -45.42
N VAL A 345 -27.80 -0.68 -45.31
CA VAL A 345 -26.85 -0.31 -46.38
C VAL A 345 -25.73 -1.37 -46.44
N GLU A 346 -25.23 -1.66 -47.64
CA GLU A 346 -24.35 -2.80 -47.95
C GLU A 346 -22.91 -2.72 -47.42
N THR A 347 -22.35 -3.88 -47.08
CA THR A 347 -20.91 -4.09 -46.87
C THR A 347 -20.21 -4.55 -48.16
N PRO A 348 -19.03 -4.02 -48.51
CA PRO A 348 -18.08 -4.70 -49.38
C PRO A 348 -17.01 -5.49 -48.57
N LYS A 349 -16.69 -6.67 -49.10
CA LYS A 349 -15.77 -7.73 -48.63
C LYS A 349 -14.31 -7.26 -48.36
N PRO A 350 -13.60 -7.81 -47.36
CA PRO A 350 -12.16 -7.59 -47.14
C PRO A 350 -11.25 -8.60 -47.87
N GLU A 351 -10.05 -8.16 -48.26
CA GLU A 351 -8.89 -8.96 -48.72
C GLU A 351 -7.58 -8.16 -48.42
N PRO A 352 -6.36 -8.73 -48.49
CA PRO A 352 -5.56 -8.91 -47.26
C PRO A 352 -4.38 -7.94 -47.01
N VAL A 353 -3.79 -8.14 -45.83
CA VAL A 353 -2.73 -7.36 -45.14
C VAL A 353 -1.45 -7.12 -45.96
N LYS A 354 -0.83 -5.94 -45.77
CA LYS A 354 0.60 -5.71 -45.98
C LYS A 354 1.26 -5.11 -44.75
N GLU A 355 2.41 -5.69 -44.43
CA GLU A 355 3.31 -5.41 -43.31
C GLU A 355 4.21 -4.20 -43.62
N VAL A 356 4.43 -3.28 -42.66
CA VAL A 356 5.34 -2.13 -42.80
C VAL A 356 6.11 -1.89 -41.49
N SER A 357 7.43 -1.74 -41.61
CA SER A 357 8.44 -1.70 -40.54
C SER A 357 8.55 -0.34 -39.80
N PRO A 358 9.18 -0.27 -38.61
CA PRO A 358 9.35 0.96 -37.84
C PRO A 358 10.58 1.81 -38.25
N PRO A 359 10.58 3.14 -38.01
CA PRO A 359 11.73 4.04 -38.18
C PRO A 359 12.60 4.22 -36.89
N PRO A 360 13.83 4.80 -36.99
CA PRO A 360 14.91 4.65 -35.98
C PRO A 360 15.25 5.90 -35.12
N PRO A 361 16.13 5.77 -34.10
CA PRO A 361 16.83 6.88 -33.39
C PRO A 361 18.22 7.16 -34.03
N PRO A 362 19.18 7.99 -33.49
CA PRO A 362 19.17 9.02 -32.42
C PRO A 362 19.82 10.39 -32.87
N SER A 363 20.13 11.33 -31.95
CA SER A 363 21.33 12.23 -32.01
C SER A 363 21.57 13.09 -30.73
N PRO A 364 22.78 13.08 -30.11
CA PRO A 364 23.22 14.02 -29.05
C PRO A 364 23.91 15.33 -29.54
N PRO A 365 24.28 16.28 -28.65
CA PRO A 365 24.58 17.69 -28.99
C PRO A 365 26.07 18.06 -29.22
N GLN A 366 26.31 19.25 -29.78
CA GLN A 366 27.61 19.94 -29.84
C GLN A 366 27.61 21.28 -29.07
N ALA A 367 28.74 21.60 -28.42
CA ALA A 367 29.11 22.91 -27.85
C ALA A 367 30.03 23.67 -28.85
N GLU A 368 30.44 24.94 -28.76
CA GLU A 368 30.32 26.11 -27.83
C GLU A 368 30.55 27.40 -28.73
N PRO A 369 30.86 28.66 -28.30
CA PRO A 369 31.05 29.25 -26.97
C PRO A 369 30.38 30.62 -26.65
N GLN A 370 30.44 30.96 -25.35
CA GLN A 370 30.51 32.26 -24.63
C GLN A 370 30.19 33.66 -25.24
N ALA A 371 29.62 34.48 -24.33
CA ALA A 371 29.80 35.93 -24.10
C ALA A 371 28.86 36.98 -24.76
N ALA A 372 27.79 37.36 -24.04
CA ALA A 372 27.40 38.76 -23.79
C ALA A 372 26.31 38.83 -22.69
N ALA A 373 26.33 39.86 -21.86
CA ALA A 373 25.23 40.17 -20.96
C ALA A 373 24.26 41.14 -21.67
N GLU A 374 23.20 40.59 -22.27
CA GLU A 374 22.10 41.37 -22.87
C GLU A 374 20.82 41.23 -22.04
N PRO A 375 19.97 42.28 -21.98
CA PRO A 375 18.73 42.22 -21.23
C PRO A 375 17.76 41.26 -21.93
N VAL A 376 17.45 40.13 -21.28
CA VAL A 376 16.45 39.18 -21.78
C VAL A 376 15.12 39.89 -22.06
N PRO A 377 14.49 39.65 -23.23
CA PRO A 377 13.27 40.33 -23.60
C PRO A 377 12.18 40.04 -22.58
N SER A 378 11.38 41.06 -22.26
CA SER A 378 10.17 40.90 -21.46
C SER A 378 9.21 39.97 -22.19
N ILE A 379 9.17 38.70 -21.78
CA ILE A 379 8.19 37.72 -22.24
C ILE A 379 6.77 38.30 -22.09
N SER A 380 5.92 38.05 -23.08
CA SER A 380 4.53 38.51 -23.06
C SER A 380 3.80 37.94 -21.84
N SER A 381 2.72 38.59 -21.40
CA SER A 381 1.91 38.10 -20.26
C SER A 381 1.36 36.69 -20.51
N GLU A 382 0.96 36.40 -21.75
CA GLU A 382 0.45 35.08 -22.15
C GLU A 382 1.56 34.00 -22.10
N ASP A 383 2.77 34.34 -22.55
CA ASP A 383 3.92 33.44 -22.44
C ASP A 383 4.33 33.23 -20.97
N GLN A 384 4.27 34.27 -20.14
CA GLN A 384 4.55 34.16 -18.70
C GLN A 384 3.59 33.21 -18.00
N GLU A 385 2.29 33.30 -18.27
CA GLU A 385 1.29 32.37 -17.73
C GLU A 385 1.51 30.94 -18.23
N LYS A 386 1.80 30.76 -19.52
CA LYS A 386 2.07 29.44 -20.11
C LYS A 386 3.29 28.77 -19.49
N TYR A 387 4.44 29.43 -19.46
CA TYR A 387 5.67 28.89 -18.88
C TYR A 387 5.57 28.76 -17.35
N GLY A 388 4.79 29.63 -16.68
CA GLY A 388 4.51 29.50 -15.25
C GLY A 388 3.68 28.26 -14.92
N ASN A 389 2.63 27.98 -15.71
CA ASN A 389 1.81 26.79 -15.57
C ASN A 389 2.59 25.49 -15.88
N GLU A 390 3.48 25.51 -16.88
CA GLU A 390 4.38 24.38 -17.16
C GLU A 390 5.37 24.14 -15.99
N ALA A 391 5.97 25.21 -15.46
CA ALA A 391 6.87 25.13 -14.32
C ALA A 391 6.18 24.59 -13.06
N LYS A 392 4.95 25.03 -12.75
CA LYS A 392 4.14 24.49 -11.64
C LYS A 392 3.85 22.99 -11.80
N ARG A 393 3.47 22.56 -13.02
CA ARG A 393 3.23 21.13 -13.30
C ARG A 393 4.50 20.30 -13.13
N PHE A 394 5.65 20.81 -13.57
CA PHE A 394 6.92 20.10 -13.44
C PHE A 394 7.44 20.07 -11.98
N ALA A 395 7.28 21.15 -11.23
CA ALA A 395 7.54 21.18 -9.78
C ALA A 395 6.70 20.12 -9.04
N ARG A 396 5.37 20.10 -9.29
CA ARG A 396 4.47 19.09 -8.72
C ARG A 396 4.92 17.67 -9.02
N LEU A 397 5.27 17.36 -10.27
CA LEU A 397 5.72 16.02 -10.67
C LEU A 397 6.92 15.57 -9.84
N LEU A 398 8.00 16.37 -9.85
CA LEU A 398 9.25 16.05 -9.15
C LEU A 398 9.08 15.91 -7.63
N VAL A 399 8.21 16.70 -7.03
CA VAL A 399 7.93 16.64 -5.59
C VAL A 399 7.03 15.45 -5.25
N SER A 400 6.06 15.10 -6.10
CA SER A 400 5.25 13.88 -5.96
C SER A 400 6.10 12.62 -6.08
N GLU A 401 7.10 12.59 -6.97
CA GLU A 401 8.08 11.50 -7.05
C GLU A 401 8.90 11.38 -5.75
N ILE A 402 9.42 12.49 -5.19
CA ILE A 402 10.10 12.46 -3.89
C ILE A 402 9.19 11.87 -2.81
N LYS A 403 7.91 12.27 -2.77
CA LYS A 403 6.94 11.71 -1.82
C LYS A 403 6.81 10.20 -2.01
N LEU A 404 6.46 9.76 -3.22
CA LEU A 404 6.15 8.36 -3.55
C LEU A 404 7.28 7.39 -3.19
N TYR A 405 8.54 7.77 -3.44
CA TYR A 405 9.69 6.89 -3.16
C TYR A 405 10.23 7.00 -1.72
N ASN A 406 9.71 7.89 -0.89
CA ASN A 406 10.24 8.15 0.46
C ASN A 406 9.12 8.41 1.49
N GLU A 407 8.00 7.66 1.43
CA GLU A 407 6.82 7.95 2.26
C GLU A 407 7.12 7.91 3.76
N ASP A 408 7.94 6.95 4.22
CA ASP A 408 8.34 6.82 5.62
C ASP A 408 9.21 8.00 6.11
N GLU A 409 10.19 8.42 5.31
CA GLU A 409 11.03 9.59 5.64
C GLU A 409 10.25 10.90 5.56
N VAL A 410 9.23 11.00 4.71
CA VAL A 410 8.27 12.10 4.72
C VAL A 410 7.38 12.06 5.97
N TYR A 411 6.94 10.88 6.41
CA TYR A 411 6.16 10.73 7.64
C TYR A 411 6.99 11.12 8.87
N ASN A 412 8.15 10.48 9.06
CA ASN A 412 9.07 10.73 10.16
C ASN A 412 9.55 12.18 10.17
N GLY A 413 9.87 12.72 8.98
CA GLY A 413 10.28 14.12 8.81
C GLY A 413 9.21 15.14 9.20
N ARG A 414 7.92 14.82 9.02
CA ARG A 414 6.80 15.65 9.51
C ARG A 414 6.66 15.60 11.03
N GLN A 415 6.88 14.44 11.65
CA GLN A 415 6.80 14.31 13.12
C GLN A 415 7.96 15.03 13.82
N SER A 416 9.17 14.93 13.26
CA SER A 416 10.38 15.57 13.82
C SER A 416 10.60 17.01 13.34
N GLY A 417 9.92 17.44 12.29
CA GLY A 417 10.08 18.78 11.70
C GLY A 417 11.44 18.98 11.01
N ASP A 418 11.98 17.93 10.39
CA ASP A 418 13.34 17.87 9.83
C ASP A 418 13.39 17.33 8.38
N LEU A 419 12.29 17.51 7.62
CA LEU A 419 12.11 16.99 6.24
C LEU A 419 13.30 17.29 5.31
N TYR A 420 13.86 18.51 5.34
CA TYR A 420 14.96 18.86 4.43
C TYR A 420 16.24 18.08 4.73
N SER A 421 16.56 17.83 5.99
CA SER A 421 17.76 17.06 6.37
C SER A 421 17.68 15.61 5.94
N ARG A 422 16.51 14.97 6.07
CA ARG A 422 16.26 13.58 5.68
C ARG A 422 16.30 13.41 4.16
N LEU A 423 15.47 14.19 3.47
CA LEU A 423 15.25 14.09 2.02
C LEU A 423 16.23 14.96 1.22
N LYS A 424 17.33 15.43 1.84
CA LYS A 424 18.23 16.44 1.28
C LYS A 424 18.71 16.09 -0.12
N ARG A 425 19.13 14.83 -0.30
CA ARG A 425 19.73 14.32 -1.54
C ARG A 425 18.74 14.40 -2.71
N ASP A 426 17.50 14.03 -2.47
CA ASP A 426 16.48 13.91 -3.51
C ASP A 426 15.78 15.26 -3.75
N ILE A 427 15.58 16.07 -2.70
CA ILE A 427 15.18 17.47 -2.83
C ILE A 427 16.18 18.28 -3.66
N ASP A 428 17.48 18.20 -3.35
CA ASP A 428 18.51 18.95 -4.07
C ASP A 428 18.65 18.45 -5.53
N ARG A 429 18.58 17.12 -5.76
CA ARG A 429 18.59 16.55 -7.12
C ARG A 429 17.41 17.02 -7.95
N SER A 430 16.20 16.93 -7.41
CA SER A 430 14.99 17.37 -8.11
C SER A 430 14.97 18.89 -8.33
N ARG A 431 15.52 19.68 -7.40
CA ARG A 431 15.72 21.12 -7.61
C ARG A 431 16.66 21.38 -8.80
N GLU A 432 17.76 20.64 -8.92
CA GLU A 432 18.68 20.77 -10.06
C GLU A 432 17.98 20.41 -11.39
N MET A 433 17.11 19.39 -11.40
CA MET A 433 16.30 19.04 -12.58
C MET A 433 15.28 20.13 -12.93
N TYR A 434 14.60 20.70 -11.93
CA TYR A 434 13.68 21.82 -12.08
C TYR A 434 14.38 23.04 -12.71
N GLU A 435 15.52 23.45 -12.15
CA GLU A 435 16.28 24.62 -12.62
C GLU A 435 16.83 24.46 -14.05
N LYS A 436 17.10 23.22 -14.51
CA LYS A 436 17.53 22.94 -15.89
C LYS A 436 16.41 23.02 -16.93
N ARG A 437 15.15 22.82 -16.53
CA ARG A 437 14.01 22.72 -17.46
C ARG A 437 13.13 23.97 -17.49
N VAL A 438 13.10 24.75 -16.41
CA VAL A 438 12.23 25.93 -16.30
C VAL A 438 12.79 27.13 -17.05
N HIS A 439 11.91 27.86 -17.73
CA HIS A 439 12.30 29.03 -18.52
C HIS A 439 12.95 30.12 -17.63
N PRO A 440 14.12 30.69 -17.99
CA PRO A 440 14.86 31.62 -17.13
C PRO A 440 14.09 32.86 -16.69
N GLY A 441 13.11 33.31 -17.47
CA GLY A 441 12.24 34.44 -17.13
C GLY A 441 11.23 34.13 -16.01
N ILE A 442 10.87 32.86 -15.80
CA ILE A 442 9.96 32.42 -14.71
C ILE A 442 10.74 32.17 -13.43
N ALA A 443 11.93 31.57 -13.52
CA ALA A 443 12.81 31.29 -12.38
C ALA A 443 13.32 32.55 -11.64
N ARG A 444 13.15 33.74 -12.23
CA ARG A 444 13.39 35.04 -11.58
C ARG A 444 12.15 35.65 -10.90
N THR A 445 10.97 35.13 -11.19
CA THR A 445 9.69 35.68 -10.73
C THR A 445 9.11 34.88 -9.57
N ALA A 446 9.20 33.55 -9.60
CA ALA A 446 8.67 32.67 -8.55
C ALA A 446 9.45 31.35 -8.42
N ASP A 447 9.57 30.82 -7.20
CA ASP A 447 10.11 29.48 -6.92
C ASP A 447 8.94 28.50 -6.72
N TYR A 448 8.31 28.08 -7.82
CA TYR A 448 7.21 27.09 -7.77
C TYR A 448 7.66 25.72 -7.25
N PHE A 449 8.96 25.42 -7.29
CA PHE A 449 9.50 24.21 -6.67
C PHE A 449 9.42 24.30 -5.15
N HIS A 450 9.79 25.44 -4.55
CA HIS A 450 9.55 25.69 -3.13
C HIS A 450 8.05 25.60 -2.76
N GLU A 451 7.17 26.23 -3.55
CA GLU A 451 5.71 26.22 -3.30
C GLU A 451 5.15 24.80 -3.24
N GLU A 452 5.34 23.99 -4.28
CA GLU A 452 4.79 22.63 -4.31
C GLU A 452 5.51 21.70 -3.32
N LEU A 453 6.78 21.95 -2.98
CA LEU A 453 7.51 21.19 -1.95
C LEU A 453 6.94 21.42 -0.54
N VAL A 454 6.67 22.68 -0.16
CA VAL A 454 5.98 22.98 1.11
C VAL A 454 4.54 22.44 1.09
N ARG A 455 3.84 22.55 -0.04
CA ARG A 455 2.46 22.05 -0.18
C ARG A 455 2.34 20.54 -0.03
N ILE A 456 3.15 19.78 -0.77
CA ILE A 456 3.03 18.31 -0.90
C ILE A 456 3.79 17.60 0.23
N LEU A 457 5.05 17.98 0.49
CA LEU A 457 5.84 17.32 1.55
C LEU A 457 5.50 17.89 2.93
N ALA A 458 5.38 19.21 3.07
CA ALA A 458 5.20 19.86 4.37
C ALA A 458 3.74 20.21 4.74
N ARG A 459 2.74 19.74 3.97
CA ARG A 459 1.30 20.01 4.20
C ARG A 459 0.99 21.50 4.40
N GLU A 460 1.59 22.34 3.57
CA GLU A 460 1.48 23.81 3.60
C GLU A 460 2.16 24.51 4.81
N ASP A 461 2.76 23.78 5.76
CA ASP A 461 3.58 24.38 6.84
C ASP A 461 5.09 24.31 6.55
N ALA A 462 5.65 25.43 6.07
CA ALA A 462 7.07 25.57 5.79
C ALA A 462 8.00 25.31 7.00
N LYS A 463 7.51 25.31 8.24
CA LYS A 463 8.31 24.99 9.43
C LYS A 463 8.75 23.53 9.48
N LEU A 464 7.95 22.61 8.93
CA LEU A 464 8.26 21.17 8.92
C LEU A 464 9.44 20.83 8.01
N MET A 465 9.87 21.78 7.15
CA MET A 465 11.11 21.65 6.36
C MET A 465 12.36 21.59 7.23
N GLY A 466 12.32 22.17 8.44
CA GLY A 466 13.38 22.04 9.43
C GLY A 466 14.60 22.94 9.24
N PRO A 467 15.54 22.88 10.20
CA PRO A 467 16.71 23.73 10.23
C PRO A 467 17.67 23.39 9.08
N GLY A 468 18.07 24.41 8.33
CA GLY A 468 18.98 24.27 7.18
C GLY A 468 18.29 24.26 5.81
N TYR A 469 16.95 24.25 5.75
CA TYR A 469 16.23 24.48 4.50
C TYR A 469 16.49 25.92 3.98
N PRO A 470 16.95 26.11 2.73
CA PRO A 470 17.29 27.43 2.20
C PRO A 470 16.09 28.35 1.91
N GLY A 471 14.85 27.84 1.98
CA GLY A 471 13.64 28.59 1.65
C GLY A 471 13.45 28.80 0.14
N PRO A 472 12.64 29.78 -0.28
CA PRO A 472 12.43 30.11 -1.68
C PRO A 472 13.66 30.79 -2.29
N LEU A 473 14.17 30.23 -3.40
CA LEU A 473 15.37 30.71 -4.09
C LEU A 473 15.01 31.48 -5.37
N VAL A 474 14.41 32.66 -5.21
CA VAL A 474 14.10 33.54 -6.34
C VAL A 474 15.38 34.22 -6.84
N ARG A 475 15.76 33.97 -8.10
CA ARG A 475 16.97 34.56 -8.71
C ARG A 475 16.74 36.04 -9.02
N LYS A 476 17.52 36.93 -8.42
CA LYS A 476 17.58 38.37 -8.76
C LYS A 476 18.28 38.61 -10.10
#